data_AF-A0A417Y3F5-F1
#
_entry.id   AF-A0A417Y3F5-F1
#
_cell.length_a   1.000
_cell.length_b   1.000
_cell.length_c   1.000
_cell.angle_alpha   90.00
_cell.angle_beta   90.00
_cell.angle_gamma   90.00
#
_symmetry.space_group_name_H-M   'P 1'
#
loop_
_entity.id
_entity.type
_entity.pdbx_description
1 polymer ?
#
loop_
_entity_poly.entity_id
_entity_poly.type
_entity_poly.pdbx_seq_one_letter_code
_entity_poly.pdbx_strand_id
1 'polypeptide(L)'
;MSDLVLRRIAALLLALLAVGGLAASAAADPAATLTEPYVPPADTIVHVEGDAANGFSIEHYDGSWEFPPTDSETTAECNEYDRLVRRIRCRVSTRTWYRALAGFRETTDYYRSLL
;
A
#
# COMPACT_ATOMS: atom_id res chain seq x y z
N MET A 1 -44.60 25.70 -47.58
CA MET A 1 -43.41 26.27 -46.90
C MET A 1 -42.45 26.71 -47.98
N SER A 2 -42.11 27.99 -48.05
CA SER A 2 -41.37 28.60 -49.17
C SER A 2 -39.89 28.20 -49.17
N ASP A 3 -39.29 28.02 -50.35
CA ASP A 3 -37.87 27.62 -50.56
C ASP A 3 -36.86 28.49 -49.79
N LEU A 4 -37.25 29.73 -49.50
CA LEU A 4 -36.51 30.70 -48.69
C LEU A 4 -36.33 30.26 -47.23
N VAL A 5 -37.32 29.56 -46.66
CA VAL A 5 -37.27 29.05 -45.28
C VAL A 5 -36.31 27.87 -45.19
N LEU A 6 -36.34 26.98 -46.18
CA LEU A 6 -35.48 25.79 -46.22
C LEU A 6 -34.00 26.16 -46.37
N ARG A 7 -33.70 27.17 -47.22
CA ARG A 7 -32.33 27.69 -47.38
C ARG A 7 -31.77 28.34 -46.12
N ARG A 8 -32.61 29.07 -45.36
CA ARG A 8 -32.20 29.70 -44.10
C ARG A 8 -31.92 28.69 -43.01
N ILE A 9 -32.72 27.63 -42.92
CA ILE A 9 -32.51 26.53 -41.96
C ILE A 9 -31.22 25.76 -42.29
N ALA A 10 -31.00 25.45 -43.57
CA ALA A 10 -29.78 24.76 -44.00
C ALA A 10 -28.50 25.58 -43.69
N ALA A 11 -28.53 26.89 -43.92
CA ALA A 11 -27.41 27.78 -43.61
C ALA A 11 -27.13 27.85 -42.09
N LEU A 12 -28.17 27.88 -41.27
CA LEU A 12 -28.06 27.86 -39.80
C LEU A 12 -27.45 26.54 -39.28
N LEU A 13 -27.86 25.40 -39.84
CA LEU A 13 -27.32 24.10 -39.45
C LEU A 13 -25.84 23.94 -39.84
N LEU A 14 -25.46 24.42 -41.03
CA LEU A 14 -24.06 24.43 -41.46
C LEU A 14 -23.17 25.34 -40.59
N ALA A 15 -23.68 26.50 -40.20
CA ALA A 15 -22.97 27.40 -39.29
C ALA A 15 -22.80 26.79 -37.88
N LEU A 16 -23.82 26.11 -37.35
CA LEU A 16 -23.74 25.42 -36.06
C LEU A 16 -22.75 24.25 -36.08
N LEU A 17 -22.68 23.50 -37.18
CA LEU A 17 -21.69 22.43 -37.38
C LEU A 17 -20.26 22.97 -37.47
N ALA A 18 -20.05 24.12 -38.13
CA ALA A 18 -18.72 24.73 -38.28
C ALA A 18 -18.17 25.30 -36.96
N VAL A 19 -19.03 25.81 -36.08
CA VAL A 19 -18.62 26.35 -34.77
C VAL A 19 -18.44 25.24 -33.72
N GLY A 20 -19.22 24.15 -33.81
CA GLY A 20 -19.09 23.00 -32.89
C GLY A 20 -17.89 22.09 -33.17
N GLY A 21 -17.34 22.09 -34.39
CA GLY A 21 -16.25 21.19 -34.79
C GLY A 21 -14.86 21.56 -34.29
N LEU A 22 -14.62 22.79 -33.79
CA LEU A 22 -13.29 23.28 -33.40
C LEU A 22 -12.96 23.13 -31.90
N ALA A 23 -13.86 22.60 -31.07
CA ALA A 23 -13.63 22.43 -29.63
C ALA A 23 -13.22 20.99 -29.23
N ALA A 24 -13.05 20.08 -30.19
CA ALA A 24 -12.78 18.66 -29.95
C ALA A 24 -11.32 18.25 -30.16
N SER A 25 -10.37 19.18 -30.23
CA SER A 25 -8.95 18.86 -30.03
C SER A 25 -8.68 18.87 -28.51
N ALA A 26 -9.26 17.91 -27.79
CA ALA A 26 -8.74 17.53 -26.50
C ALA A 26 -7.31 17.06 -26.75
N ALA A 27 -6.34 17.78 -26.20
CA ALA A 27 -4.95 17.39 -26.21
C ALA A 27 -4.85 15.97 -25.63
N ALA A 28 -4.64 14.98 -26.48
CA ALA A 28 -4.16 13.69 -26.03
C ALA A 28 -2.74 13.94 -25.55
N ASP A 29 -2.55 14.07 -24.23
CA ASP A 29 -1.23 14.09 -23.62
C ASP A 29 -0.51 12.79 -24.01
N PRO A 30 0.58 12.83 -24.81
CA PRO A 30 1.29 11.63 -25.24
C PRO A 30 2.13 11.01 -24.09
N ALA A 31 1.90 11.44 -22.85
CA ALA A 31 2.65 11.06 -21.65
C ALA A 31 1.78 10.43 -20.54
N ALA A 32 0.54 10.04 -20.83
CA ALA A 32 -0.23 9.17 -19.93
C ALA A 32 0.35 7.74 -19.97
N THR A 33 1.55 7.58 -19.44
CA THR A 33 2.07 6.28 -19.06
C THR A 33 1.12 5.75 -18.00
N LEU A 34 0.29 4.76 -18.33
CA LEU A 34 -0.43 3.98 -17.34
C LEU A 34 0.63 3.34 -16.44
N THR A 35 0.94 3.99 -15.33
CA THR A 35 1.75 3.39 -14.28
C THR A 35 0.81 2.41 -13.61
N GLU A 36 1.07 1.11 -13.80
CA GLU A 36 0.38 0.08 -13.03
C GLU A 36 0.44 0.46 -11.54
N PRO A 37 -0.68 0.40 -10.81
CA PRO A 37 -0.67 0.72 -9.38
C PRO A 37 0.32 -0.21 -8.69
N TYR A 38 1.15 0.37 -7.82
CA TYR A 38 2.09 -0.42 -7.02
C TYR A 38 1.31 -1.43 -6.18
N VAL A 39 1.67 -2.71 -6.32
CA VAL A 39 1.20 -3.80 -5.47
C VAL A 39 2.38 -4.24 -4.60
N PRO A 40 2.30 -4.12 -3.27
CA PRO A 40 3.31 -4.65 -2.37
C PRO A 40 3.55 -6.15 -2.58
N PRO A 41 4.79 -6.64 -2.36
CA PRO A 41 5.04 -8.07 -2.21
C PRO A 41 4.11 -8.71 -1.17
N ALA A 42 3.72 -9.97 -1.40
CA ALA A 42 2.80 -10.73 -0.54
C ALA A 42 3.23 -10.76 0.94
N ASP A 43 4.54 -10.86 1.19
CA ASP A 43 5.20 -10.89 2.50
C ASP A 43 5.45 -9.50 3.10
N THR A 44 4.89 -8.43 2.52
CA THR A 44 4.99 -7.10 3.11
C THR A 44 4.21 -7.06 4.42
N ILE A 45 4.85 -6.71 5.54
CA ILE A 45 4.17 -6.52 6.82
C ILE A 45 3.28 -5.27 6.75
N VAL A 46 1.99 -5.41 7.05
CA VAL A 46 0.99 -4.33 7.03
C VAL A 46 0.42 -3.98 8.40
N HIS A 47 0.65 -4.85 9.39
CA HIS A 47 0.21 -4.64 10.76
C HIS A 47 1.05 -5.47 11.73
N VAL A 48 1.28 -4.93 12.92
CA VAL A 48 1.86 -5.69 14.03
C VAL A 48 1.09 -5.39 15.30
N GLU A 49 0.73 -6.44 16.03
CA GLU A 49 0.04 -6.37 17.32
C GLU A 49 0.85 -7.01 18.42
N GLY A 50 0.48 -6.71 19.67
CA GLY A 50 1.05 -7.35 20.85
C GLY A 50 2.39 -6.78 21.30
N ASP A 51 3.13 -7.58 22.06
CA ASP A 51 4.40 -7.22 22.66
C ASP A 51 5.27 -8.46 22.92
N ALA A 52 6.54 -8.24 23.29
CA ALA A 52 7.48 -9.33 23.49
C ALA A 52 7.09 -10.27 24.65
N ALA A 53 6.38 -9.79 25.67
CA ALA A 53 6.00 -10.59 26.84
C ALA A 53 4.79 -11.50 26.55
N ASN A 54 3.81 -10.98 25.81
CA ASN A 54 2.54 -11.64 25.52
C ASN A 54 2.49 -12.31 24.14
N GLY A 55 3.48 -12.03 23.28
CA GLY A 55 3.53 -12.48 21.89
C GLY A 55 3.19 -11.34 20.93
N PHE A 56 3.86 -11.37 19.77
CA PHE A 56 3.52 -10.51 18.65
C PHE A 56 2.60 -11.26 17.68
N SER A 57 1.79 -10.51 16.93
CA SER A 57 1.07 -11.01 15.75
C SER A 57 1.42 -10.11 14.57
N ILE A 58 1.83 -10.70 13.45
CA ILE A 58 2.31 -9.98 12.26
C ILE A 58 1.36 -10.29 11.10
N GLU A 59 0.67 -9.28 10.59
CA GLU A 59 -0.19 -9.40 9.40
C GLU A 59 0.61 -9.02 8.15
N HIS A 60 0.55 -9.87 7.13
CA HIS A 60 1.17 -9.63 5.82
C HIS A 60 0.14 -9.16 4.78
N TYR A 61 0.63 -8.57 3.70
CA TYR A 61 -0.19 -7.99 2.63
C TYR A 61 -1.10 -9.01 1.95
N ASP A 62 -0.69 -10.28 1.87
CA ASP A 62 -1.51 -11.37 1.37
C ASP A 62 -2.61 -11.85 2.34
N GLY A 63 -2.70 -11.24 3.53
CA GLY A 63 -3.65 -11.56 4.59
C GLY A 63 -3.19 -12.70 5.50
N SER A 64 -1.99 -13.25 5.31
CA SER A 64 -1.42 -14.26 6.20
C SER A 64 -0.96 -13.64 7.53
N TRP A 65 -0.93 -14.47 8.57
CA TRP A 65 -0.49 -14.08 9.91
C TRP A 65 0.68 -14.93 10.37
N GLU A 66 1.69 -14.29 10.95
CA GLU A 66 2.80 -14.93 11.64
C GLU A 66 2.73 -14.62 13.15
N PHE A 67 3.01 -15.63 13.98
CA PHE A 67 2.94 -15.55 15.44
C PHE A 67 4.29 -15.97 16.03
N PRO A 68 5.21 -15.01 16.20
CA PRO A 68 6.51 -15.30 16.76
C PRO A 68 6.42 -15.79 18.21
N PRO A 69 7.41 -16.60 18.65
CA PRO A 69 7.51 -16.97 20.06
C PRO A 69 7.64 -15.73 20.95
N THR A 70 7.25 -15.86 22.22
CA THR A 70 7.41 -14.83 23.25
C THR A 70 8.87 -14.69 23.72
N ASP A 71 9.18 -13.61 24.44
CA ASP A 71 10.50 -13.41 25.08
C ASP A 71 10.81 -14.53 26.08
N SER A 72 9.79 -15.08 26.73
CA SER A 72 9.95 -16.20 27.66
C SER A 72 10.35 -17.50 26.94
N GLU A 73 9.69 -17.82 25.82
CA GLU A 73 9.95 -19.02 25.02
C GLU A 73 11.31 -18.92 24.32
N THR A 74 11.62 -17.76 23.73
CA THR A 74 12.93 -17.53 23.11
C THR A 74 14.05 -17.48 24.13
N THR A 75 13.82 -16.93 25.32
CA THR A 75 14.81 -16.98 26.40
C THR A 75 15.08 -18.42 26.84
N ALA A 76 14.04 -19.26 26.92
CA ALA A 76 14.19 -20.68 27.22
C ALA A 76 15.00 -21.40 26.14
N GLU A 77 14.66 -21.19 24.87
CA GLU A 77 15.39 -21.76 23.72
C GLU A 77 16.86 -21.30 23.71
N CYS A 78 17.10 -20.00 23.93
CA CYS A 78 18.45 -19.48 24.05
C CYS A 78 19.24 -20.11 25.21
N ASN A 79 18.60 -20.58 26.29
CA ASN A 79 19.31 -21.16 27.43
C ASN A 79 19.90 -22.55 27.14
N GLU A 80 19.36 -23.25 26.14
CA GLU A 80 19.80 -24.58 25.69
C GLU A 80 21.19 -24.55 25.03
N TYR A 81 21.69 -23.37 24.61
CA TYR A 81 23.03 -23.27 24.08
C TYR A 81 24.11 -23.48 25.17
N ASP A 82 24.92 -24.53 25.01
CA ASP A 82 26.05 -24.82 25.92
C ASP A 82 27.02 -23.65 26.06
N ARG A 83 27.41 -23.05 24.92
CA ARG A 83 28.45 -22.01 24.89
C ARG A 83 27.85 -20.65 25.26
N LEU A 84 28.45 -19.99 26.25
CA LEU A 84 28.06 -18.65 26.70
C LEU A 84 27.91 -17.65 25.54
N VAL A 85 28.88 -17.63 24.61
CA VAL A 85 28.82 -16.75 23.42
C VAL A 85 27.59 -17.00 22.55
N ARG A 86 27.15 -18.25 22.38
CA ARG A 86 25.95 -18.58 21.59
C ARG A 86 24.69 -18.11 22.30
N ARG A 87 24.61 -18.34 23.61
CA ARG A 87 23.55 -17.84 24.50
C ARG A 87 23.36 -16.33 24.39
N ILE A 88 24.46 -15.58 24.51
CA ILE A 88 24.44 -14.10 24.44
C ILE A 88 23.99 -13.64 23.04
N ARG A 89 24.55 -14.25 21.98
CA ARG A 89 24.17 -13.91 20.60
C ARG A 89 22.69 -14.15 20.33
N CYS A 90 22.16 -15.29 20.76
CA CYS A 90 20.74 -15.61 20.67
C CYS A 90 19.89 -14.52 21.35
N ARG A 91 20.13 -14.25 22.63
CA ARG A 91 19.38 -13.25 23.40
C ARG A 91 19.45 -11.84 22.80
N VAL A 92 20.63 -11.42 22.35
CA VAL A 92 20.80 -10.09 21.74
C VAL A 92 20.07 -10.01 20.40
N SER A 93 20.15 -11.05 19.58
CA SER A 93 19.43 -11.13 18.30
C SER A 93 17.92 -11.01 18.51
N THR A 94 17.35 -11.85 19.37
CA THR A 94 15.91 -11.86 19.62
C THR A 94 15.41 -10.55 20.21
N ARG A 95 16.12 -9.98 21.20
CA ARG A 95 15.75 -8.68 21.80
C ARG A 95 15.84 -7.53 20.80
N THR A 96 16.80 -7.58 19.89
CA THR A 96 16.91 -6.56 18.83
C THR A 96 15.73 -6.66 17.89
N TRP A 97 15.36 -7.88 17.51
CA TRP A 97 14.22 -8.13 16.66
C TRP A 97 12.89 -7.70 17.28
N TYR A 98 12.62 -8.03 18.56
CA TYR A 98 11.41 -7.56 19.25
C TYR A 98 11.33 -6.04 19.38
N ARG A 99 12.46 -5.35 19.59
CA ARG A 99 12.47 -3.88 19.60
C ARG A 99 12.13 -3.31 18.23
N ALA A 100 12.60 -3.93 17.15
CA ALA A 100 12.25 -3.53 15.81
C ALA A 100 10.75 -3.73 15.54
N LEU A 101 10.17 -4.86 15.96
CA LEU A 101 8.72 -5.11 15.86
C LEU A 101 7.91 -4.09 16.66
N ALA A 102 8.31 -3.77 17.89
CA ALA A 102 7.61 -2.76 18.69
C ALA A 102 7.61 -1.38 18.00
N GLY A 103 8.76 -0.96 17.45
CA GLY A 103 8.84 0.29 16.69
C GLY A 103 8.04 0.27 15.39
N PHE A 104 8.00 -0.88 14.70
CA PHE A 104 7.19 -1.04 13.49
C PHE A 104 5.70 -0.97 13.81
N ARG A 105 5.25 -1.64 14.89
CA ARG A 105 3.90 -1.55 15.43
C ARG A 105 3.50 -0.10 15.71
N GLU A 106 4.33 0.65 16.42
CA GLU A 106 4.07 2.07 16.70
C GLU A 106 3.91 2.88 15.41
N THR A 107 4.73 2.58 14.40
CA THR A 107 4.67 3.24 13.09
C THR A 107 3.39 2.89 12.34
N THR A 108 2.99 1.62 12.30
CA THR A 108 1.75 1.19 11.64
C THR A 108 0.51 1.72 12.34
N ASP A 109 0.49 1.69 13.68
CA ASP A 109 -0.60 2.25 14.49
C ASP A 109 -0.75 3.75 14.21
N TYR A 110 0.36 4.49 14.12
CA TYR A 110 0.34 5.91 13.75
C TYR A 110 -0.31 6.14 12.38
N TYR A 111 0.15 5.48 11.32
CA TYR A 111 -0.40 5.70 9.99
C TYR A 111 -1.86 5.26 9.86
N ARG A 112 -2.26 4.18 10.54
CA ARG A 112 -3.66 3.74 10.59
C ARG A 112 -4.57 4.75 11.29
N SER A 113 -4.06 5.48 12.28
CA SER A 113 -4.82 6.55 12.94
C SER A 113 -5.11 7.78 12.08
N LEU A 114 -4.42 7.91 10.93
CA LEU A 114 -4.59 9.01 9.99
C LEU A 114 -5.66 8.74 8.91
N LEU A 115 -6.16 7.49 8.82
CA LEU A 115 -7.19 7.05 7.87
C LEU A 115 -8.59 7.14 8.49
#